data_AF-A0A8D8CZ10-F1
#
_entry.id   AF-A0A8D8CZ10-F1
#
_cell.length_a   1.000
_cell.length_b   1.000
_cell.length_c   1.000
_cell.angle_alpha   90.00
_cell.angle_beta   90.00
_cell.angle_gamma   90.00
#
_symmetry.space_group_name_H-M   'P 1'
#
loop_
_entity.id
_entity.type
_entity.pdbx_description
1 polymer ?
#
loop_
_entity_poly.entity_id
_entity_poly.type
_entity_poly.pdbx_seq_one_letter_code
_entity_poly.pdbx_strand_id
1 'polypeptide(L)'
;MYQIPFSRCQIAPAPSGEIVGNCTCANGYHQIGYKCYTTVYLNGICEVDENCALDPDTSCVEGRCRCVDHMLEIDGKCSLGSRCLPSPYGAVILVVLLSIKAIAF
;
A
#
# COMPACT_ATOMS: atom_id res chain seq x y z
N MET A 1 -17.90 9.95 29.63
CA MET A 1 -16.62 9.86 28.89
C MET A 1 -16.97 9.54 27.45
N TYR A 2 -16.69 10.42 26.50
CA TYR A 2 -16.98 10.16 25.09
C TYR A 2 -15.95 9.15 24.56
N GLN A 3 -16.40 7.99 24.09
CA GLN A 3 -15.54 6.99 23.46
C GLN A 3 -15.79 7.03 21.96
N ILE A 4 -14.84 7.60 21.22
CA ILE A 4 -14.83 7.56 19.77
C ILE A 4 -13.94 6.39 19.36
N PRO A 5 -14.45 5.41 18.59
CA PRO A 5 -13.68 4.22 18.22
C PRO A 5 -12.34 4.58 17.58
N PHE A 6 -11.30 3.85 17.97
CA PHE A 6 -9.96 3.91 17.38
C PHE A 6 -9.30 5.31 17.40
N SER A 7 -9.81 6.21 18.23
CA SER A 7 -9.41 7.60 18.30
C SER A 7 -8.86 7.94 19.69
N ARG A 8 -7.94 8.90 19.73
CA ARG A 8 -7.47 9.57 20.94
C ARG A 8 -8.03 10.99 20.94
N CYS A 9 -8.88 11.27 21.91
CA CYS A 9 -9.61 12.53 21.97
C CYS A 9 -9.25 13.31 23.23
N GLN A 10 -8.98 14.60 23.06
CA GLN A 10 -8.88 15.56 24.14
C GLN A 10 -10.15 16.42 24.12
N ILE A 11 -11.06 16.15 25.04
CA ILE A 11 -12.38 16.78 25.12
C ILE A 11 -12.47 17.53 26.44
N ALA A 12 -12.87 18.81 26.39
CA ALA A 12 -13.02 19.65 27.56
C ALA A 12 -14.28 20.54 27.44
N PRO A 13 -14.92 20.90 28.57
CA PRO A 13 -15.97 21.92 28.56
C PRO A 13 -15.39 23.29 28.22
N ALA A 14 -15.99 23.98 27.24
CA ALA A 14 -15.69 25.37 26.95
C ALA A 14 -16.40 26.32 27.94
N PRO A 15 -15.92 27.58 28.09
CA PRO A 15 -16.58 28.59 28.92
C PRO A 15 -18.03 28.90 28.50
N SER A 16 -18.38 28.64 27.25
CA SER A 16 -19.75 28.75 26.71
C SER A 16 -20.69 27.64 27.18
N GLY A 17 -20.19 26.62 27.89
CA GLY A 17 -20.92 25.40 28.24
C GLY A 17 -20.94 24.34 27.13
N GLU A 18 -20.36 24.63 25.97
CA GLU A 18 -20.23 23.67 24.86
C GLU A 18 -19.13 22.65 25.15
N ILE A 19 -19.31 21.40 24.71
CA ILE A 19 -18.28 20.37 24.80
C ILE A 19 -17.51 20.36 23.49
N VAL A 20 -16.27 20.83 23.54
CA VAL A 20 -15.38 20.88 22.37
C VAL A 20 -14.17 20.01 22.61
N GLY A 21 -13.68 19.40 21.53
CA GLY A 21 -12.51 18.56 21.60
C GLY A 21 -11.94 18.28 20.23
N ASN A 22 -10.66 17.93 20.21
CA ASN A 22 -9.98 17.43 19.03
C ASN A 22 -9.74 15.92 19.20
N CYS A 23 -9.93 15.17 18.12
CA CYS A 23 -9.64 13.76 18.05
C CYS A 23 -8.66 13.49 16.92
N THR A 24 -7.72 12.60 17.18
CA THR A 24 -6.84 12.02 16.18
C THR A 24 -6.95 10.50 16.22
N CYS A 25 -6.61 9.82 15.13
CA CYS A 25 -6.56 8.36 15.17
C CYS A 25 -5.49 7.89 16.15
N ALA A 26 -5.79 6.84 16.89
CA ALA A 26 -4.84 6.23 17.81
C ALA A 26 -3.67 5.60 17.05
N ASN A 27 -2.55 5.35 17.75
CA ASN A 27 -1.42 4.62 17.16
C ASN A 27 -1.88 3.29 16.55
N GLY A 28 -1.43 3.01 15.32
CA GLY A 28 -1.85 1.84 14.55
C GLY A 28 -3.13 2.04 13.74
N TYR A 29 -3.67 3.26 13.70
CA TYR A 29 -4.83 3.62 12.90
C TYR A 29 -4.56 4.89 12.08
N HIS A 30 -5.24 5.04 10.95
CA HIS A 30 -5.16 6.21 10.09
C HIS A 30 -6.55 6.71 9.69
N GLN A 31 -6.64 7.96 9.24
CA GLN A 31 -7.92 8.63 8.98
C GLN A 31 -8.30 8.59 7.50
N ILE A 32 -9.52 8.16 7.21
CA ILE A 32 -10.17 8.26 5.89
C ILE A 32 -11.61 8.73 6.11
N GLY A 33 -12.02 9.81 5.45
CA GLY A 33 -13.40 10.32 5.54
C GLY A 33 -13.88 10.58 6.97
N TYR A 34 -13.04 11.16 7.83
CA TYR A 34 -13.28 11.41 9.26
C TYR A 34 -13.44 10.17 10.15
N LYS A 35 -13.20 8.96 9.62
CA LYS A 35 -13.18 7.71 10.38
C LYS A 35 -11.76 7.18 10.50
N CYS A 36 -11.49 6.47 11.59
CA CYS A 36 -10.20 5.83 11.82
C CYS A 36 -10.27 4.34 11.47
N TYR A 37 -9.33 3.88 10.66
CA TYR A 37 -9.20 2.50 10.20
C TYR A 37 -7.87 1.92 10.69
N THR A 38 -7.86 0.62 10.98
CA THR A 38 -6.61 -0.08 11.33
C THR A 38 -5.63 0.07 10.19
N THR A 39 -4.42 0.48 10.50
CA THR A 39 -3.33 0.61 9.54
C THR A 39 -2.72 -0.76 9.25
N VAL A 40 -2.83 -1.20 7.99
CA VAL A 40 -2.29 -2.47 7.52
C VAL A 40 -1.38 -2.21 6.33
N TYR A 41 -0.17 -2.76 6.40
CA TYR A 41 0.82 -2.66 5.32
C TYR A 41 0.64 -3.79 4.30
N LEU A 42 1.32 -3.69 3.15
CA LEU A 42 1.35 -4.73 2.12
C LEU A 42 1.56 -6.13 2.71
N ASN A 43 0.82 -7.10 2.16
CA ASN A 43 0.72 -8.48 2.60
C ASN A 43 0.14 -8.71 4.01
N GLY A 44 -0.13 -7.66 4.78
CA GLY A 44 -0.87 -7.72 6.04
C GLY A 44 -2.34 -8.12 5.86
N ILE A 45 -2.97 -8.57 6.95
CA ILE A 45 -4.38 -9.01 6.95
C ILE A 45 -5.29 -7.78 7.02
N CYS A 46 -6.30 -7.74 6.16
CA CYS A 46 -7.29 -6.66 6.10
C CYS A 46 -8.71 -7.21 6.02
N GLU A 47 -9.67 -6.37 6.41
CA GLU A 47 -11.11 -6.67 6.29
C GLU A 47 -11.78 -5.77 5.24
N VAL A 48 -11.27 -4.54 5.06
CA VAL A 48 -11.76 -3.54 4.11
C VAL A 48 -10.61 -2.81 3.45
N ASP A 49 -10.86 -2.20 2.29
CA ASP A 49 -9.85 -1.47 1.49
C ASP A 49 -9.19 -0.34 2.27
N GLU A 50 -9.95 0.37 3.10
CA GLU A 50 -9.45 1.46 3.93
C GLU A 50 -8.43 1.00 4.97
N ASN A 51 -8.27 -0.29 5.23
CA ASN A 51 -7.16 -0.75 6.08
C ASN A 51 -5.79 -0.60 5.39
N CYS A 52 -5.77 -0.70 4.06
CA CYS A 52 -4.56 -0.73 3.23
C CYS A 52 -4.15 0.64 2.71
N ALA A 53 -5.06 1.62 2.73
CA ALA A 53 -4.98 2.90 2.04
C ALA A 53 -3.94 3.92 2.61
N LEU A 54 -2.85 3.43 3.21
CA LEU A 54 -1.61 4.18 3.37
C LEU A 54 -0.93 4.50 2.03
N ASP A 55 -1.13 3.60 1.06
CA ASP A 55 -0.65 3.75 -0.32
C ASP A 55 -1.90 3.73 -1.24
N PRO A 56 -2.10 4.75 -2.09
CA PRO A 56 -3.27 4.81 -2.99
C PRO A 56 -3.34 3.63 -3.97
N ASP A 57 -2.23 2.94 -4.18
CA ASP A 57 -2.09 1.83 -5.12
C ASP A 57 -2.29 0.47 -4.43
N THR A 58 -2.95 0.43 -3.28
CA THR A 58 -3.25 -0.79 -2.53
C THR A 58 -4.73 -0.95 -2.20
N SER A 59 -5.19 -2.19 -2.12
CA SER A 59 -6.58 -2.58 -1.80
C SER A 59 -6.59 -3.92 -1.04
N CYS A 60 -7.68 -4.20 -0.34
CA CYS A 60 -7.89 -5.43 0.39
C CYS A 60 -8.41 -6.54 -0.52
N VAL A 61 -7.50 -7.38 -1.01
CA VAL A 61 -7.81 -8.47 -1.93
C VAL A 61 -7.58 -9.80 -1.23
N GLU A 62 -8.63 -10.63 -1.18
CA GLU A 62 -8.59 -11.96 -0.53
C GLU A 62 -8.13 -11.88 0.96
N GLY A 63 -8.54 -10.82 1.66
CA GLY A 63 -8.22 -10.60 3.07
C GLY A 63 -6.78 -10.15 3.32
N ARG A 64 -6.05 -9.72 2.28
CA ARG A 64 -4.70 -9.14 2.41
C ARG A 64 -4.55 -7.85 1.63
N CYS A 65 -3.76 -6.92 2.16
CA CYS A 65 -3.38 -5.73 1.42
C CYS A 65 -2.48 -6.12 0.25
N ARG A 66 -2.95 -5.86 -0.97
CA ARG A 66 -2.27 -6.17 -2.23
C ARG A 66 -2.21 -4.91 -3.07
N CYS A 67 -1.30 -4.89 -4.04
CA CYS A 67 -1.31 -3.86 -5.07
C CYS A 67 -2.58 -3.96 -5.91
N VAL A 68 -3.12 -2.81 -6.31
CA VAL A 68 -4.24 -2.73 -7.25
C VAL A 68 -3.83 -3.26 -8.63
N ASP A 69 -4.83 -3.52 -9.48
CA ASP A 69 -4.62 -4.13 -10.79
C ASP A 69 -3.51 -3.43 -11.61
N HIS A 70 -2.72 -4.24 -12.31
CA HIS A 70 -1.58 -3.83 -13.15
C HIS A 70 -0.34 -3.31 -12.41
N MET A 71 -0.33 -3.31 -11.08
CA MET A 71 0.83 -2.94 -10.28
C MET A 71 1.51 -4.16 -9.67
N LEU A 72 2.82 -4.04 -9.46
CA LEU A 72 3.65 -5.09 -8.86
C LEU A 72 4.25 -4.57 -7.56
N GLU A 73 4.34 -5.45 -6.57
CA GLU A 73 5.10 -5.18 -5.35
C GLU A 73 6.60 -5.25 -5.68
N ILE A 74 7.29 -4.11 -5.58
CA ILE A 74 8.74 -3.97 -5.74
C ILE A 74 9.24 -3.25 -4.50
N ASP A 75 10.15 -3.89 -3.75
CA ASP A 75 10.72 -3.35 -2.50
C ASP A 75 9.67 -2.88 -1.48
N GLY A 76 8.58 -3.66 -1.33
CA GLY A 76 7.51 -3.38 -0.36
C GLY A 76 6.66 -2.16 -0.72
N LYS A 77 6.62 -1.79 -2.01
CA LYS A 77 5.76 -0.73 -2.55
C LYS A 77 5.11 -1.19 -3.85
N CYS A 78 3.95 -0.63 -4.15
CA CYS A 78 3.33 -0.84 -5.44
C CYS A 78 4.00 0.05 -6.49
N SER A 79 4.43 -0.55 -7.58
CA SER A 79 5.04 0.13 -8.72
C SER A 79 4.40 -0.35 -10.00
N LEU A 80 4.33 0.53 -11.00
CA LEU A 80 3.91 0.13 -12.34
C LEU A 80 4.83 -0.99 -12.80
N GLY A 81 4.23 -2.17 -13.01
CA GLY A 81 4.92 -3.30 -13.58
C GLY A 81 5.33 -2.94 -15.00
N SER A 82 6.55 -2.44 -15.18
CA SER A 82 7.22 -2.57 -16.45
C SER A 82 7.33 -4.06 -16.65
N ARG A 83 6.41 -4.65 -17.44
CA ARG A 83 6.70 -5.94 -18.06
C ARG A 83 8.00 -5.67 -18.80
N CYS A 84 9.13 -6.10 -18.24
CA CYS A 84 10.35 -6.26 -18.99
C CYS A 84 10.00 -7.32 -20.04
N LEU A 85 9.39 -6.88 -21.14
CA LEU A 85 9.43 -7.63 -22.39
C LEU A 85 10.92 -7.87 -22.59
N PRO A 86 11.39 -9.14 -22.60
CA PRO A 86 12.77 -9.40 -22.93
C PRO A 86 13.02 -8.71 -24.26
N SER A 87 13.89 -7.70 -24.24
CA SER A 87 14.27 -7.00 -25.45
C SER A 87 14.68 -8.05 -26.47
N PRO A 88 14.04 -8.13 -27.65
CA PRO A 88 14.39 -9.15 -28.64
C PRO A 88 15.88 -9.10 -28.98
N TYR A 89 16.50 -7.93 -28.83
CA TYR A 89 17.93 -7.71 -28.99
C TYR A 89 18.81 -8.48 -27.99
N GLY A 90 18.35 -8.69 -26.74
CA GLY A 90 19.12 -9.42 -25.73
C GLY A 90 19.25 -10.92 -26.05
N ALA A 91 18.16 -11.53 -26.53
CA ALA A 91 18.18 -12.92 -27.00
C ALA A 91 19.03 -13.09 -28.27
N VAL A 92 18.95 -12.12 -29.20
CA VAL A 92 19.73 -12.13 -30.44
C VAL A 92 21.25 -12.07 -30.16
N ILE A 93 21.69 -11.23 -29.22
CA ILE A 93 23.11 -11.13 -28.87
C ILE A 93 23.66 -12.45 -28.31
N LEU A 94 22.90 -13.14 -27.44
CA LEU A 94 23.30 -14.44 -26.91
C LEU A 94 23.43 -15.50 -27.99
N VAL A 95 22.46 -15.57 -28.92
CA VAL A 95 22.51 -16.53 -30.04
C VAL A 95 23.70 -16.25 -30.94
N VAL A 96 23.98 -14.98 -31.26
CA VAL A 96 25.13 -14.60 -32.10
C VAL A 96 26.45 -14.97 -31.41
N LEU A 97 26.60 -14.68 -30.12
CA LEU A 97 27.82 -15.02 -29.37
C LEU A 97 28.06 -16.54 -29.27
N LEU A 98 27.01 -17.32 -29.04
CA LEU A 98 27.09 -18.78 -29.05
C LEU A 98 27.41 -19.33 -30.44
N SER A 99 26.87 -18.71 -31.49
CA SER A 99 27.15 -19.09 -32.88
C SER A 99 28.60 -18.78 -33.28
N ILE A 100 29.15 -17.65 -32.84
CA ILE A 100 30.55 -17.29 -33.10
C ILE A 100 31.51 -18.27 -32.38
N LYS A 101 31.18 -18.69 -31.15
CA LYS A 101 31.96 -19.69 -30.42
C LYS A 101 31.92 -21.09 -31.06
N ALA A 102 30.85 -21.43 -31.78
CA ALA A 102 30.72 -22.71 -32.48
C ALA A 102 31.52 -22.80 -33.79
N ILE A 103 32.01 -21.68 -34.33
CA ILE A 103 32.78 -21.62 -35.59
C ILE A 103 34.29 -21.60 -35.31
N ALA A 104 34.71 -21.30 -34.07
CA ALA A 104 36.10 -21.30 -33.64
C ALA A 104 36.48 -22.61 -32.94
N PHE A 105 36.45 -23.73 -33.66
CA PHE A 105 37.18 -24.96 -33.32
C PHE A 105 37.49 -25.74 -34.60
#